data_AF-A0A0F9EH42-F1
#
_entry.id   AF-A0A0F9EH42-F1
#
_cell.length_a   1.000
_cell.length_b   1.000
_cell.length_c   1.000
_cell.angle_alpha   90.00
_cell.angle_beta   90.00
_cell.angle_gamma   90.00
#
_symmetry.space_group_name_H-M   'P 1'
#
loop_
_entity.id
_entity.type
_entity.pdbx_description
1 polymer ?
#
loop_
_entity_poly.entity_id
_entity_poly.type
_entity_poly.pdbx_seq_one_letter_code
_entity_poly.pdbx_strand_id
1 'polypeptide(L)'
;VIHAVGPRMGEGNEDKKLRNATLNSLKLMDENKLKSIAFPAISTGIYGFPINRCAHIMCTIVSQYLTRDTQIKEVIFCLFTNSDFQIFEKELK
;
A
#
# COMPACT_ATOMS: atom_id res chain seq x y z
N VAL A 1 -8.35 9.38 9.18
CA VAL A 1 -6.92 9.16 8.83
C VAL A 1 -6.49 7.86 9.46
N ILE A 2 -5.90 6.93 8.69
CA ILE A 2 -5.30 5.71 9.24
C ILE A 2 -3.79 5.93 9.32
N HIS A 3 -3.24 5.96 10.53
CA HIS A 3 -1.80 6.06 10.73
C HIS A 3 -1.17 4.66 10.62
N ALA A 4 -0.24 4.49 9.69
CA ALA A 4 0.47 3.24 9.48
C ALA A 4 1.98 3.48 9.52
N VAL A 5 2.70 2.72 10.34
CA VAL A 5 4.17 2.78 10.40
C VAL A 5 4.72 1.87 9.31
N GLY A 6 5.23 2.50 8.25
CA GLY A 6 5.98 1.80 7.20
C GLY A 6 7.41 1.47 7.63
N PRO A 7 8.12 0.60 6.90
CA PRO A 7 9.51 0.26 7.21
C PRO A 7 10.47 1.41 6.92
N ARG A 8 11.63 1.39 7.58
CA ARG A 8 12.84 2.11 7.15
C ARG A 8 13.78 1.15 6.42
N MET A 9 14.29 1.51 5.24
CA MET A 9 15.22 0.65 4.51
C MET A 9 16.52 0.43 5.32
N GLY A 10 16.92 -0.82 5.50
CA GLY A 10 18.10 -1.23 6.26
C GLY A 10 17.83 -1.64 7.72
N GLU A 11 16.58 -1.61 8.18
CA GLU A 11 16.22 -2.01 9.55
C GLU A 11 15.82 -3.50 9.68
N GLY A 12 15.77 -4.22 8.55
CA GLY A 12 15.39 -5.63 8.47
C GLY A 12 13.88 -5.88 8.43
N ASN A 13 13.51 -6.99 7.76
CA ASN A 13 12.14 -7.45 7.56
C ASN A 13 11.21 -6.41 6.89
N GLU A 14 11.77 -5.53 6.07
CA GLU A 14 11.09 -4.35 5.53
C GLU A 14 9.87 -4.74 4.68
N ASP A 15 9.98 -5.79 3.87
CA ASP A 15 8.86 -6.28 3.05
C ASP A 15 7.69 -6.75 3.89
N LYS A 16 7.98 -7.47 4.98
CA LYS A 16 6.97 -7.95 5.91
C LYS A 16 6.30 -6.76 6.62
N LYS A 17 7.07 -5.75 6.98
CA LYS A 17 6.55 -4.52 7.61
C LYS A 17 5.67 -3.72 6.65
N LEU A 18 6.10 -3.50 5.40
CA LEU A 18 5.29 -2.83 4.39
C LEU A 18 4.00 -3.61 4.09
N ARG A 19 4.11 -4.94 3.95
CA ARG A 19 2.97 -5.85 3.80
C ARG A 19 1.97 -5.67 4.94
N ASN A 20 2.45 -5.68 6.18
CA ASN A 20 1.62 -5.54 7.36
C ASN A 20 0.98 -4.14 7.46
N ALA A 21 1.73 -3.07 7.16
CA ALA A 21 1.21 -1.71 7.15
C ALA A 21 0.04 -1.56 6.17
N THR A 22 0.21 -2.09 4.96
CA THR A 22 -0.85 -2.08 3.91
C THR A 22 -2.04 -2.93 4.33
N LEU A 23 -1.80 -4.19 4.74
CA LEU A 23 -2.86 -5.14 5.12
C LEU A 23 -3.66 -4.66 6.33
N ASN A 24 -3.00 -4.16 7.37
CA ASN A 24 -3.69 -3.71 8.58
C ASN A 24 -4.51 -2.45 8.33
N SER A 25 -4.09 -1.59 7.38
CA SER A 25 -4.90 -0.45 6.95
C SER A 25 -6.21 -0.89 6.29
N LEU A 26 -6.17 -1.92 5.44
CA LEU A 26 -7.36 -2.51 4.81
C LEU A 26 -8.28 -3.21 5.82
N LYS A 27 -7.72 -3.92 6.81
CA LYS A 27 -8.52 -4.50 7.90
C LYS A 27 -9.25 -3.44 8.71
N LEU A 28 -8.55 -2.36 9.06
CA LEU A 28 -9.13 -1.25 9.80
C LEU A 28 -10.25 -0.55 9.01
N MET A 29 -10.15 -0.51 7.68
CA MET A 29 -11.24 -0.04 6.81
C MET A 29 -12.52 -0.88 6.99
N ASP A 30 -12.42 -2.21 6.93
CA ASP A 30 -13.58 -3.09 7.15
C ASP A 30 -14.14 -3.00 8.57
N GLU A 31 -13.27 -2.97 9.59
CA GLU A 31 -13.67 -2.79 10.99
C GLU A 31 -14.51 -1.52 11.19
N ASN A 32 -14.19 -0.45 10.45
CA ASN A 32 -14.89 0.82 10.51
C ASN A 32 -15.96 1.00 9.41
N LYS A 33 -16.26 -0.06 8.64
CA LYS A 33 -17.25 -0.05 7.54
C LYS A 33 -17.00 1.06 6.51
N LEU A 34 -15.75 1.38 6.25
CA LEU A 34 -15.32 2.38 5.29
C LEU A 34 -15.25 1.79 3.88
N LYS A 35 -15.46 2.62 2.85
CA LYS A 35 -15.61 2.16 1.46
C LYS A 35 -14.49 2.58 0.53
N SER A 36 -13.72 3.62 0.85
CA SER A 36 -12.63 4.11 0.01
C SER A 36 -11.41 4.54 0.82
N ILE A 37 -10.23 4.27 0.29
CA ILE A 37 -8.95 4.62 0.91
C ILE A 37 -7.95 5.09 -0.15
N ALA A 38 -7.16 6.11 0.18
CA ALA A 38 -6.01 6.52 -0.60
C ALA A 38 -4.72 6.14 0.14
N PHE A 39 -3.84 5.41 -0.53
CA PHE A 39 -2.49 5.09 -0.07
C PHE A 39 -1.45 5.98 -0.78
N PRO A 40 -0.48 6.56 -0.07
CA PRO A 40 0.76 7.00 -0.71
C PRO A 40 1.62 5.77 -1.05
N ALA A 41 2.71 5.96 -1.79
CA ALA A 41 3.79 4.98 -1.87
C ALA A 41 4.50 4.90 -0.50
N ILE A 42 4.05 3.99 0.37
CA ILE A 42 4.51 3.95 1.77
C ILE A 42 6.02 3.70 1.84
N SER A 43 6.71 4.54 2.62
CA SER A 43 8.14 4.46 2.91
C SER A 43 9.11 4.73 1.76
N THR A 44 8.66 5.15 0.57
CA THR A 44 9.55 5.40 -0.58
C THR A 44 10.26 6.75 -0.57
N GLY A 45 9.83 7.67 0.30
CA GLY A 45 10.47 8.97 0.52
C GLY A 45 11.66 8.89 1.47
N ILE A 46 11.60 9.64 2.59
CA ILE A 46 12.70 9.73 3.57
C ILE A 46 13.16 8.39 4.18
N TYR A 47 12.32 7.36 4.12
CA TYR A 47 12.62 6.02 4.62
C TYR A 47 13.32 5.12 3.59
N GLY A 48 13.44 5.56 2.34
CA GLY A 48 14.29 4.94 1.32
C GLY A 48 13.85 3.57 0.82
N PHE A 49 12.61 3.15 1.06
CA PHE A 49 12.12 1.86 0.57
C PHE A 49 12.04 1.89 -0.98
N PRO A 50 12.56 0.89 -1.71
CA PRO A 50 12.59 0.92 -3.16
C PRO A 50 11.20 0.98 -3.80
N ILE A 51 10.96 1.96 -4.68
CA ILE A 51 9.64 2.21 -5.29
C ILE A 51 9.06 1.01 -6.05
N ASN A 52 9.87 0.30 -6.84
CA ASN A 52 9.41 -0.90 -7.58
C ASN A 52 8.95 -2.00 -6.61
N ARG A 53 9.70 -2.21 -5.54
CA ARG A 53 9.39 -3.21 -4.51
C ARG A 53 8.15 -2.79 -3.71
N CYS A 54 7.98 -1.49 -3.48
CA CYS A 54 6.82 -0.91 -2.81
C CYS A 54 5.55 -1.17 -3.62
N ALA A 55 5.56 -0.77 -4.89
CA ALA A 55 4.45 -0.98 -5.82
C ALA A 55 4.04 -2.45 -5.88
N HIS A 56 5.01 -3.34 -6.11
CA HIS A 56 4.76 -4.77 -6.17
C HIS A 56 4.07 -5.31 -4.90
N ILE A 57 4.59 -4.99 -3.72
CA ILE A 57 4.04 -5.46 -2.45
C ILE A 57 2.65 -4.87 -2.19
N MET A 58 2.50 -3.56 -2.35
CA MET A 58 1.24 -2.86 -2.04
C MET A 58 0.12 -3.28 -3.00
N CYS A 59 0.37 -3.28 -4.31
CA CYS A 59 -0.59 -3.72 -5.32
C CYS A 59 -0.99 -5.18 -5.09
N THR A 60 -0.01 -6.08 -4.85
CA THR A 60 -0.31 -7.50 -4.58
C THR A 60 -1.21 -7.66 -3.35
N ILE A 61 -0.93 -6.96 -2.26
CA ILE A 61 -1.76 -7.05 -1.04
C ILE A 61 -3.15 -6.49 -1.25
N VAL A 62 -3.27 -5.33 -1.89
CA VAL A 62 -4.58 -4.72 -2.18
C VAL A 62 -5.40 -5.65 -3.07
N SER A 63 -4.84 -6.13 -4.20
CA SER A 63 -5.55 -7.03 -5.10
C SER A 63 -5.98 -8.31 -4.39
N GLN A 64 -5.11 -8.94 -3.60
CA GLN A 64 -5.45 -10.15 -2.83
C GLN A 64 -6.49 -9.90 -1.72
N TYR A 65 -6.55 -8.69 -1.18
CA TYR A 65 -7.53 -8.34 -0.15
C TYR A 65 -8.91 -8.12 -0.77
N LEU A 66 -8.97 -7.45 -1.92
CA LEU A 66 -10.20 -7.13 -2.63
C LEU A 66 -10.91 -8.35 -3.25
N THR A 67 -10.25 -9.51 -3.35
CA THR A 67 -10.93 -10.78 -3.73
C THR A 67 -11.72 -11.43 -2.61
N ARG A 68 -11.63 -10.89 -1.38
CA ARG A 68 -12.36 -11.39 -0.21
C ARG A 68 -13.72 -10.72 -0.09
N ASP A 69 -14.53 -11.16 0.88
CA ASP A 69 -15.72 -10.42 1.28
C ASP A 69 -15.32 -9.16 2.06
N THR A 70 -15.29 -8.02 1.38
CA THR A 70 -14.94 -6.71 1.92
C THR A 70 -15.93 -5.64 1.43
N GLN A 71 -16.15 -4.62 2.25
CA GLN A 71 -17.02 -3.49 1.88
C GLN A 71 -16.29 -2.41 1.09
N ILE A 72 -14.97 -2.49 1.00
CA ILE A 72 -14.12 -1.56 0.26
C ILE A 72 -14.50 -1.61 -1.23
N LYS A 73 -14.78 -0.45 -1.81
CA LYS A 73 -15.17 -0.27 -3.21
C LYS A 73 -14.09 0.40 -4.05
N GLU A 74 -13.20 1.16 -3.41
CA GLU A 74 -12.18 1.93 -4.11
C GLU A 74 -10.88 1.98 -3.30
N VAL A 75 -9.77 1.75 -3.98
CA VAL A 75 -8.42 1.96 -3.44
C VAL A 75 -7.65 2.81 -4.43
N ILE A 76 -7.17 3.97 -3.97
CA ILE A 76 -6.41 4.92 -4.78
C ILE A 76 -4.95 4.88 -4.35
N PHE A 77 -4.02 4.71 -5.28
CA PHE A 77 -2.60 4.98 -5.03
C PHE A 77 -2.32 6.43 -5.43
N CYS A 78 -2.16 7.31 -4.44
CA CYS A 78 -1.90 8.74 -4.64
C CYS A 78 -0.39 8.96 -4.80
N LEU A 79 0.05 9.07 -6.05
CA LEU A 79 1.46 9.12 -6.44
C LEU A 79 1.83 10.52 -6.92
N PHE A 80 3.02 10.98 -6.55
CA PHE A 80 3.44 12.36 -6.79
C PHE A 80 4.08 12.56 -8.16
N THR A 81 4.91 11.61 -8.60
CA THR A 81 5.65 11.72 -9.86
C THR A 81 5.06 10.81 -10.94
N ASN A 82 5.24 11.21 -12.20
CA ASN A 82 4.84 10.39 -13.33
C ASN A 82 5.61 9.06 -13.40
N SER A 83 6.88 9.04 -12.95
CA SER A 83 7.67 7.81 -12.87
C SER A 83 7.09 6.82 -11.87
N ASP A 84 6.68 7.28 -10.68
CA ASP A 84 6.06 6.42 -9.67
C ASP A 84 4.71 5.89 -10.19
N PHE A 85 3.92 6.76 -10.85
CA PHE A 85 2.68 6.37 -11.50
C PHE A 85 2.88 5.23 -12.50
N GLN A 86 3.84 5.35 -13.41
CA GLN A 86 4.12 4.30 -14.40
C GLN A 86 4.52 2.96 -13.77
N ILE A 87 5.25 3.00 -12.65
CA ILE A 87 5.64 1.80 -11.91
C ILE A 87 4.40 1.12 -11.31
N PHE A 88 3.55 1.86 -10.61
CA PHE A 88 2.31 1.30 -10.04
C PHE A 88 1.31 0.86 -11.12
N GLU A 89 1.19 1.61 -12.21
CA GLU A 89 0.33 1.27 -13.33
C GLU A 89 0.75 -0.08 -13.95
N LYS A 90 2.05 -0.33 -14.08
CA LYS A 90 2.57 -1.60 -14.58
C LYS A 90 2.25 -2.78 -13.66
N GLU A 91 2.27 -2.58 -12.34
CA GLU A 91 1.96 -3.64 -11.36
C GLU A 91 0.46 -3.96 -11.25
N LEU A 92 -0.42 -3.07 -11.73
CA LEU A 92 -1.87 -3.26 -11.70
C LEU A 92 -2.44 -3.86 -13.00
N LYS A 93 -1.66 -3.88 -14.09
CA LYS A 93 -2.03 -4.48 -15.38
C LYS A 93 -1.81 -5.99 -15.37
#